data_AF-A0A1W6SM88-F1
#
_entry.id   AF-A0A1W6SM88-F1
#
_cell.length_a   1.000
_cell.length_b   1.000
_cell.length_c   1.000
_cell.angle_alpha   90.00
_cell.angle_beta   90.00
_cell.angle_gamma   90.00
#
_symmetry.space_group_name_H-M   'P 1'
#
loop_
_entity.id
_entity.type
_entity.pdbx_description
1 polymer ?
#
loop_
_entity_poly.entity_id
_entity_poly.type
_entity_poly.pdbx_seq_one_letter_code
_entity_poly.pdbx_strand_id
1 'polypeptide(L)'
;MNNPKKMISRLLCHGIAAIFLASALSSGSLAASAAGNKDQKKERQALRRMQQQLDEVQQQKSALDQEKTVLEETLKKTNNETESHKRSAASAAAKTSRLERDIEAANKEATELRTRLDEAGKHNEELSGQRKQLEQDLKNTAAALAKQNEQTKLCETHNGELYRIGRELADWYTSKGAMNAILEAEPFTAVKRVEMENLLETYRDKIEGQRLERSVN
;
A
#
# COMPACT_ATOMS: atom_id res chain seq x y z
N MET A 1 -10.98 -19.40 -30.49
CA MET A 1 -12.39 -19.16 -30.86
C MET A 1 -12.78 -20.10 -32.00
N ASN A 2 -13.39 -21.25 -31.69
CA ASN A 2 -13.88 -22.20 -32.70
C ASN A 2 -15.36 -22.50 -32.42
N ASN A 3 -16.23 -22.10 -33.35
CA ASN A 3 -17.67 -22.40 -33.34
C ASN A 3 -17.97 -23.39 -34.46
N PRO A 4 -18.65 -24.52 -34.20
CA PRO A 4 -19.33 -25.28 -35.24
C PRO A 4 -20.85 -25.16 -35.07
N LYS A 5 -21.48 -24.34 -35.90
CA LYS A 5 -22.91 -24.42 -36.21
C LYS A 5 -23.08 -24.40 -37.72
N LYS A 6 -24.00 -25.24 -38.19
CA LYS A 6 -24.52 -25.40 -39.57
C LYS A 6 -23.97 -26.60 -40.35
N MET A 7 -24.41 -27.79 -39.96
CA MET A 7 -24.77 -28.84 -40.92
C MET A 7 -26.03 -29.52 -40.39
N ILE A 8 -26.86 -30.03 -41.30
CA ILE A 8 -28.19 -30.66 -41.15
C ILE A 8 -29.31 -29.75 -41.66
N SER A 9 -29.37 -29.63 -42.98
CA SER A 9 -30.55 -29.21 -43.74
C SER A 9 -30.43 -29.82 -45.14
N ARG A 10 -30.64 -31.13 -45.24
CA ARG A 10 -30.94 -31.85 -46.50
C ARG A 10 -31.71 -33.12 -46.15
N LEU A 11 -32.59 -33.52 -47.06
CA LEU A 11 -33.44 -34.73 -47.08
C LEU A 11 -34.87 -34.55 -46.55
N LEU A 12 -35.73 -33.96 -47.39
CA LEU A 12 -37.11 -34.44 -47.49
C LEU A 12 -37.29 -35.00 -48.91
N CYS A 13 -37.38 -36.33 -48.98
CA CYS A 13 -37.51 -37.12 -50.20
C CYS A 13 -38.92 -37.07 -50.77
N HIS A 14 -38.97 -37.24 -52.09
CA HIS A 14 -40.16 -37.36 -52.91
C HIS A 14 -40.92 -38.68 -52.69
N GLY A 15 -42.23 -38.61 -52.98
CA GLY A 15 -42.94 -39.66 -53.70
C GLY A 15 -43.79 -40.60 -52.85
N ILE A 16 -45.09 -40.68 -53.15
CA ILE A 16 -45.70 -41.83 -53.82
C ILE A 16 -47.18 -41.49 -54.11
N ALA A 17 -47.55 -41.63 -55.37
CA ALA A 17 -48.92 -41.67 -55.86
C ALA A 17 -49.46 -43.11 -55.72
N ALA A 18 -50.72 -43.26 -55.32
CA ALA A 18 -51.43 -44.52 -55.44
C ALA A 18 -52.88 -44.26 -55.90
N ILE A 19 -53.14 -44.78 -57.09
CA ILE A 19 -54.39 -44.80 -57.84
C ILE A 19 -55.38 -45.73 -57.15
N PHE A 20 -56.65 -45.33 -57.01
CA PHE A 20 -57.75 -46.25 -56.73
C PHE A 20 -58.83 -46.13 -57.81
N LEU A 21 -59.02 -47.25 -58.50
CA LEU A 21 -60.00 -47.51 -59.55
C LEU A 21 -61.27 -48.13 -58.96
N ALA A 22 -62.37 -47.88 -59.69
CA ALA A 22 -63.54 -48.75 -59.86
C ALA A 22 -64.52 -48.91 -58.69
N SER A 23 -65.51 -48.02 -58.68
CA SER A 23 -66.88 -48.29 -58.25
C SER A 23 -67.62 -49.13 -59.29
N ALA A 24 -68.10 -50.31 -58.92
CA ALA A 24 -69.11 -51.06 -59.67
C ALA A 24 -70.23 -51.50 -58.73
N LEU A 25 -71.44 -51.02 -59.02
CA LEU A 25 -72.70 -51.35 -58.38
C LEU A 25 -73.19 -52.74 -58.80
N SER A 26 -73.64 -53.50 -57.80
CA SER A 26 -74.89 -54.27 -57.74
C SER A 26 -75.30 -55.20 -58.90
N SER A 27 -75.39 -56.50 -58.62
CA SER A 27 -76.65 -57.30 -58.70
C SER A 27 -76.43 -58.79 -58.39
N GLY A 28 -77.36 -59.37 -57.62
CA GLY A 28 -77.88 -60.71 -57.95
C GLY A 28 -77.49 -61.92 -57.09
N SER A 29 -78.40 -62.26 -56.17
CA SER A 29 -78.94 -63.61 -55.96
C SER A 29 -78.20 -64.65 -55.11
N LEU A 30 -78.75 -64.82 -53.90
CA LEU A 30 -79.16 -66.09 -53.25
C LEU A 30 -78.59 -67.39 -53.83
N ALA A 31 -77.66 -68.00 -53.08
CA ALA A 31 -77.54 -69.45 -52.96
C ALA A 31 -77.02 -69.77 -51.55
N ALA A 32 -77.95 -70.09 -50.66
CA ALA A 32 -77.64 -70.64 -49.35
C ALA A 32 -77.37 -72.15 -49.49
N SER A 33 -76.14 -72.59 -49.22
CA SER A 33 -75.84 -73.67 -48.27
C SER A 33 -74.40 -74.15 -48.44
N ALA A 34 -73.79 -74.52 -47.30
CA ALA A 34 -72.54 -75.29 -47.17
C ALA A 34 -71.16 -74.59 -47.25
N ALA A 35 -71.06 -73.28 -46.96
CA ALA A 35 -69.77 -72.59 -46.70
C ALA A 35 -69.69 -71.77 -45.40
N GLY A 36 -70.81 -71.62 -44.67
CA GLY A 36 -70.95 -70.66 -43.57
C GLY A 36 -70.08 -70.87 -42.32
N ASN A 37 -69.40 -72.01 -42.17
CA ASN A 37 -68.59 -72.31 -40.98
C ASN A 37 -67.10 -71.92 -41.14
N LYS A 38 -66.62 -71.68 -42.37
CA LYS A 38 -65.23 -71.24 -42.62
C LYS A 38 -65.10 -69.72 -42.63
N ASP A 39 -66.08 -69.00 -43.17
CA ASP A 39 -66.04 -67.52 -43.26
C ASP A 39 -66.34 -66.83 -41.92
N GLN A 40 -67.30 -67.34 -41.13
CA GLN A 40 -67.52 -66.86 -39.75
C GLN A 40 -66.31 -67.07 -38.82
N LYS A 41 -65.53 -68.15 -39.03
CA LYS A 41 -64.29 -68.39 -38.28
C LYS A 41 -63.18 -67.43 -38.68
N LYS A 42 -63.05 -67.12 -39.98
CA LYS A 42 -62.09 -66.12 -40.49
C LYS A 42 -62.42 -64.70 -39.99
N GLU A 43 -63.69 -64.31 -39.99
CA GLU A 43 -64.13 -63.01 -39.44
C GLU A 43 -63.87 -62.91 -37.93
N ARG A 44 -64.19 -63.95 -37.14
CA ARG A 44 -63.84 -63.97 -35.71
C ARG A 44 -62.32 -63.90 -35.47
N GLN A 45 -61.52 -64.53 -36.33
CA GLN A 45 -60.06 -64.49 -36.22
C GLN A 45 -59.49 -63.13 -36.65
N ALA A 46 -60.10 -62.46 -37.64
CA ALA A 46 -59.76 -61.09 -38.03
C ALA A 46 -60.14 -60.06 -36.95
N LEU A 47 -61.32 -60.18 -36.34
CA LEU A 47 -61.74 -59.36 -35.21
C LEU A 47 -60.81 -59.54 -34.00
N ARG A 48 -60.42 -60.78 -33.66
CA ARG A 48 -59.43 -61.03 -32.59
C ARG A 48 -58.09 -60.37 -32.85
N ARG A 49 -57.59 -60.41 -34.09
CA ARG A 49 -56.33 -59.72 -34.47
C ARG A 49 -56.48 -58.20 -34.38
N MET A 50 -57.59 -57.65 -34.85
CA MET A 50 -57.85 -56.22 -34.76
C MET A 50 -57.95 -55.76 -33.30
N GLN A 51 -58.56 -56.57 -32.44
CA GLN A 51 -58.68 -56.31 -31.01
C GLN A 51 -57.31 -56.39 -30.31
N GLN A 52 -56.48 -57.38 -30.65
CA GLN A 52 -55.09 -57.45 -30.21
C GLN A 52 -54.26 -56.23 -30.66
N GLN A 53 -54.42 -55.77 -31.90
CA GLN A 53 -53.76 -54.55 -32.38
C GLN A 53 -54.23 -53.30 -31.65
N LEU A 54 -55.52 -53.21 -31.31
CA LEU A 54 -56.08 -52.11 -30.53
C LEU A 54 -55.51 -52.10 -29.11
N ASP A 55 -55.40 -53.27 -28.48
CA ASP A 55 -54.79 -53.44 -27.16
C ASP A 55 -53.29 -53.08 -27.17
N GLU A 56 -52.55 -53.51 -28.19
CA GLU A 56 -51.13 -53.15 -28.38
C GLU A 56 -50.94 -51.63 -28.57
N VAL A 57 -51.77 -51.00 -29.41
CA VAL A 57 -51.72 -49.54 -29.63
C VAL A 57 -52.13 -48.78 -28.37
N GLN A 58 -53.12 -49.27 -27.63
CA GLN A 58 -53.54 -48.69 -26.35
C GLN A 58 -52.42 -48.78 -25.30
N GLN A 59 -51.73 -49.92 -25.22
CA GLN A 59 -50.55 -50.09 -24.36
C GLN A 59 -49.42 -49.16 -24.76
N GLN A 60 -49.07 -49.09 -26.06
CA GLN A 60 -48.03 -48.18 -26.56
C GLN A 60 -48.37 -46.72 -26.29
N LYS A 61 -49.62 -46.31 -26.45
CA LYS A 61 -50.07 -44.96 -26.11
C LYS A 61 -49.90 -44.68 -24.62
N SER A 62 -50.28 -45.61 -23.75
CA SER A 62 -50.11 -45.44 -22.31
C SER A 62 -48.64 -45.38 -21.89
N ALA A 63 -47.76 -46.16 -22.53
CA ALA A 63 -46.32 -46.12 -22.31
C ALA A 63 -45.71 -44.79 -22.78
N LEU A 64 -46.09 -44.31 -23.97
CA LEU A 64 -45.66 -43.01 -24.49
C LEU A 64 -46.14 -41.85 -23.62
N ASP A 65 -47.38 -41.89 -23.12
CA ASP A 65 -47.90 -40.87 -22.21
C ASP A 65 -47.10 -40.86 -20.89
N GLN A 66 -46.76 -42.03 -20.34
CA GLN A 66 -45.89 -42.13 -19.17
C GLN A 66 -44.48 -41.58 -19.44
N GLU A 67 -43.84 -41.99 -20.54
CA GLU A 67 -42.52 -41.47 -20.93
C GLU A 67 -42.52 -39.96 -21.12
N LYS A 68 -43.58 -39.41 -21.75
CA LYS A 68 -43.74 -37.96 -21.91
C LYS A 68 -43.82 -37.24 -20.57
N THR A 69 -44.59 -37.77 -19.60
CA THR A 69 -44.65 -37.16 -18.27
C THR A 69 -43.30 -37.19 -17.54
N VAL A 70 -42.56 -38.30 -17.64
CA VAL A 70 -41.21 -38.41 -17.06
C VAL A 70 -40.22 -37.47 -17.75
N LEU A 71 -40.28 -37.36 -19.07
CA LEU A 71 -39.46 -36.43 -19.84
C LEU A 71 -39.78 -34.96 -19.51
N GLU A 72 -41.06 -34.61 -19.35
CA GLU A 72 -41.46 -33.27 -18.94
C GLU A 72 -40.99 -32.93 -17.50
N GLU A 73 -41.03 -33.89 -16.59
CA GLU A 73 -40.55 -33.72 -15.21
C GLU A 73 -39.02 -33.57 -15.17
N THR A 74 -38.29 -34.41 -15.90
CA THR A 74 -36.82 -34.30 -16.01
C THR A 74 -36.39 -33.01 -16.70
N LEU A 75 -37.11 -32.55 -17.73
CA LEU A 75 -36.86 -31.26 -18.38
C LEU A 75 -37.09 -30.10 -17.40
N LYS A 76 -38.18 -30.12 -16.62
CA LYS A 76 -38.41 -29.12 -15.56
C LYS A 76 -37.29 -29.13 -14.51
N LYS A 77 -36.88 -30.31 -14.04
CA LYS A 77 -35.81 -30.45 -13.04
C LYS A 77 -34.48 -29.92 -13.56
N THR A 78 -34.06 -30.36 -14.75
CA THR A 78 -32.81 -29.91 -15.38
C THR A 78 -32.83 -28.42 -15.71
N ASN A 79 -33.97 -27.86 -16.10
CA ASN A 79 -34.10 -26.42 -16.32
C ASN A 79 -33.96 -25.63 -15.00
N ASN A 80 -34.57 -26.11 -13.91
CA ASN A 80 -34.43 -25.50 -12.58
C ASN A 80 -32.98 -25.57 -12.07
N GLU A 81 -32.30 -26.70 -12.26
CA GLU A 81 -30.88 -26.87 -11.92
C GLU A 81 -30.00 -25.94 -12.75
N THR A 82 -30.26 -25.83 -14.07
CA THR A 82 -29.52 -24.93 -14.98
C THR A 82 -29.67 -23.47 -14.56
N GLU A 83 -30.89 -23.03 -14.24
CA GLU A 83 -31.14 -21.67 -13.76
C GLU A 83 -30.47 -21.42 -12.39
N SER A 84 -30.47 -22.40 -11.49
CA SER A 84 -29.75 -22.33 -10.21
C SER A 84 -28.23 -22.18 -10.42
N HIS A 85 -27.64 -23.02 -11.28
CA HIS A 85 -26.23 -22.95 -11.62
C HIS A 85 -25.86 -21.63 -12.30
N LYS A 86 -26.70 -21.13 -13.20
CA LYS A 86 -26.50 -19.83 -13.85
C LYS A 86 -26.52 -18.68 -12.86
N ARG A 87 -27.45 -18.68 -11.89
CA ARG A 87 -27.48 -17.69 -10.79
C ARG A 87 -26.24 -17.77 -9.91
N SER A 88 -25.81 -18.98 -9.56
CA SER A 88 -24.58 -19.21 -8.78
C SER A 88 -23.34 -18.71 -9.53
N ALA A 89 -23.21 -19.05 -10.82
CA ALA A 89 -22.12 -18.59 -11.67
C ALA A 89 -22.09 -17.06 -11.81
N ALA A 90 -23.25 -16.42 -12.00
CA ALA A 90 -23.36 -14.97 -12.02
C ALA A 90 -22.95 -14.34 -10.68
N SER A 91 -23.37 -14.92 -9.55
CA SER A 91 -22.94 -14.45 -8.23
C SER A 91 -21.44 -14.63 -8.00
N ALA A 92 -20.86 -15.75 -8.45
CA ALA A 92 -19.44 -16.02 -8.33
C ALA A 92 -18.63 -15.02 -9.17
N ALA A 93 -19.03 -14.78 -10.43
CA ALA A 93 -18.40 -13.79 -11.30
C ALA A 93 -18.46 -12.37 -10.70
N ALA A 94 -19.59 -11.98 -10.12
CA ALA A 94 -19.72 -10.69 -9.44
C ALA A 94 -18.79 -10.58 -8.22
N LYS A 95 -18.63 -11.66 -7.44
CA LYS A 95 -17.69 -11.71 -6.32
C LYS A 95 -16.24 -11.61 -6.79
N THR A 96 -15.87 -12.35 -7.84
CA THR A 96 -14.52 -12.27 -8.43
C THR A 96 -14.19 -10.86 -8.89
N SER A 97 -15.09 -10.22 -9.64
CA SER A 97 -14.90 -8.83 -10.10
C SER A 97 -14.79 -7.82 -8.95
N ARG A 98 -15.49 -8.07 -7.83
CA ARG A 98 -15.33 -7.25 -6.62
C ARG A 98 -13.98 -7.47 -5.96
N LEU A 99 -13.57 -8.73 -5.78
CA LEU A 99 -12.28 -9.08 -5.18
C LEU A 99 -11.11 -8.56 -6.01
N GLU A 100 -11.19 -8.61 -7.34
CA GLU A 100 -10.18 -8.03 -8.23
C GLU A 100 -10.03 -6.52 -8.01
N ARG A 101 -11.15 -5.79 -7.88
CA ARG A 101 -11.12 -4.35 -7.57
C ARG A 101 -10.57 -4.07 -6.17
N ASP A 102 -10.94 -4.88 -5.19
CA ASP A 102 -10.45 -4.74 -3.82
C ASP A 102 -8.93 -5.01 -3.75
N ILE A 103 -8.43 -6.01 -4.49
CA ILE A 103 -6.99 -6.30 -4.63
C ILE A 103 -6.26 -5.13 -5.31
N GLU A 104 -6.83 -4.58 -6.38
CA GLU A 104 -6.20 -3.44 -7.08
C GLU A 104 -6.16 -2.19 -6.17
N ALA A 105 -7.22 -1.92 -5.42
CA ALA A 105 -7.26 -0.84 -4.44
C ALA A 105 -6.23 -1.05 -3.31
N ALA A 106 -6.18 -2.25 -2.74
CA ALA A 106 -5.23 -2.61 -1.69
C ALA A 106 -3.78 -2.52 -2.18
N ASN A 107 -3.50 -2.92 -3.42
CA ASN A 107 -2.17 -2.77 -4.01
C ASN A 107 -1.78 -1.31 -4.19
N LYS A 108 -2.70 -0.44 -4.64
CA LYS A 108 -2.45 1.01 -4.74
C LYS A 108 -2.14 1.59 -3.37
N GLU A 109 -2.96 1.30 -2.36
CA GLU A 109 -2.73 1.76 -0.99
C GLU A 109 -1.39 1.25 -0.43
N ALA A 110 -1.06 -0.01 -0.64
CA ALA A 110 0.23 -0.57 -0.21
C ALA A 110 1.42 0.13 -0.88
N THR A 111 1.32 0.47 -2.16
CA THR A 111 2.37 1.23 -2.86
C THR A 111 2.50 2.65 -2.33
N GLU A 112 1.38 3.34 -2.08
CA GLU A 112 1.39 4.70 -1.53
C GLU A 112 1.96 4.73 -0.11
N LEU A 113 1.56 3.79 0.74
CA LEU A 113 2.08 3.66 2.10
C LEU A 113 3.58 3.35 2.10
N ARG A 114 4.04 2.50 1.17
CA ARG A 114 5.47 2.19 1.04
C ARG A 114 6.29 3.41 0.62
N THR A 115 5.78 4.22 -0.31
CA THR A 115 6.42 5.49 -0.70
C THR A 115 6.47 6.46 0.47
N ARG A 116 5.36 6.65 1.20
CA ARG A 116 5.32 7.52 2.38
C ARG A 116 6.28 7.07 3.48
N LEU A 117 6.43 5.75 3.67
CA LEU A 117 7.36 5.20 4.65
C LEU A 117 8.82 5.48 4.26
N ASP A 118 9.16 5.35 2.98
CA ASP A 118 10.50 5.66 2.45
C ASP A 118 10.81 7.16 2.58
N GLU A 119 9.86 8.03 2.22
CA GLU A 119 9.98 9.48 2.39
C GLU A 119 10.14 9.88 3.86
N ALA A 120 9.33 9.32 4.76
CA ALA A 120 9.44 9.56 6.19
C ALA A 120 10.78 9.05 6.75
N GLY A 121 11.29 7.91 6.25
CA GLY A 121 12.60 7.38 6.58
C GLY A 121 13.71 8.36 6.22
N LYS A 122 13.74 8.84 4.96
CA LYS A 122 14.72 9.82 4.47
C LYS A 122 14.67 11.12 5.26
N HIS A 123 13.47 11.65 5.52
CA HIS A 123 13.31 12.87 6.30
C HIS A 123 13.80 12.71 7.74
N ASN A 124 13.58 11.55 8.35
CA ASN A 124 14.08 11.26 9.69
C ASN A 124 15.61 11.13 9.73
N GLU A 125 16.22 10.51 8.72
CA GLU A 125 17.68 10.45 8.58
C GLU A 125 18.29 11.85 8.40
N GLU A 126 17.68 12.69 7.57
CA GLU A 126 18.10 14.07 7.36
C GLU A 126 18.01 14.88 8.66
N LEU A 127 16.87 14.82 9.36
CA LEU A 127 16.70 15.48 10.66
C LEU A 127 17.70 14.97 11.70
N SER A 128 17.98 13.68 11.73
CA SER A 128 18.98 13.09 12.62
C SER A 128 20.38 13.64 12.32
N GLY A 129 20.74 13.77 11.04
CA GLY A 129 21.98 14.41 10.59
C GLY A 129 22.06 15.88 11.01
N GLN A 130 21.01 16.66 10.75
CA GLN A 130 20.93 18.07 11.13
C GLN A 130 21.04 18.27 12.65
N ARG A 131 20.38 17.42 13.45
CA ARG A 131 20.48 17.49 14.92
C ARG A 131 21.89 17.24 15.42
N LYS A 132 22.61 16.25 14.87
CA LYS A 132 24.01 15.98 15.22
C LYS A 132 24.92 17.15 14.86
N GLN A 133 24.72 17.74 13.68
CA GLN A 133 25.49 18.91 13.26
C GLN A 133 25.24 20.09 14.22
N LEU A 134 23.98 20.37 14.53
CA LEU A 134 23.61 21.47 15.43
C LEU A 134 24.15 21.24 16.85
N GLU A 135 24.15 20.01 17.35
CA GLU A 135 24.72 19.66 18.65
C GLU A 135 26.24 19.88 18.67
N GLN A 136 26.94 19.51 17.59
CA GLN A 136 28.37 19.77 17.45
C GLN A 136 28.67 21.28 17.38
N ASP A 137 27.86 22.04 16.64
CA ASP A 137 28.00 23.48 16.53
C ASP A 137 27.72 24.18 17.88
N LEU A 138 26.72 23.73 18.62
CA LEU A 138 26.45 24.20 19.99
C LEU A 138 27.66 23.91 20.90
N LYS A 139 28.22 22.71 20.85
CA LYS A 139 29.41 22.36 21.65
C LYS A 139 30.61 23.24 21.30
N ASN A 140 30.85 23.47 20.01
CA ASN A 140 31.96 24.31 19.53
C ASN A 140 31.78 25.77 19.96
N THR A 141 30.57 26.32 19.78
CA THR A 141 30.25 27.70 20.18
C THR A 141 30.30 27.88 21.70
N ALA A 142 29.81 26.91 22.48
CA ALA A 142 29.91 26.94 23.93
C ALA A 142 31.37 26.91 24.41
N ALA A 143 32.23 26.09 23.79
CA ALA A 143 33.66 26.04 24.11
C ALA A 143 34.38 27.35 23.75
N ALA A 144 34.08 27.93 22.58
CA ALA A 144 34.62 29.21 22.16
C ALA A 144 34.20 30.34 23.11
N LEU A 145 32.92 30.36 23.50
CA LEU A 145 32.39 31.35 24.45
C LEU A 145 33.02 31.20 25.84
N ALA A 146 33.21 29.97 26.32
CA ALA A 146 33.88 29.72 27.59
C ALA A 146 35.33 30.26 27.58
N LYS A 147 36.08 29.99 26.51
CA LYS A 147 37.44 30.53 26.32
C LYS A 147 37.46 32.05 26.27
N GLN A 148 36.54 32.67 25.53
CA GLN A 148 36.44 34.12 25.45
C GLN A 148 36.12 34.75 26.82
N ASN A 149 35.23 34.14 27.59
CA ASN A 149 34.89 34.58 28.94
C ASN A 149 36.09 34.47 29.89
N GLU A 150 36.86 33.39 29.81
CA GLU A 150 38.08 33.24 30.60
C GLU A 150 39.12 34.31 30.25
N GLN A 151 39.36 34.54 28.95
CA GLN A 151 40.24 35.61 28.48
C GLN A 151 39.77 36.99 28.92
N THR A 152 38.46 37.24 28.89
CA THR A 152 37.87 38.51 29.35
C THR A 152 38.11 38.72 30.84
N LYS A 153 37.89 37.70 31.67
CA LYS A 153 38.16 37.76 33.12
C LYS A 153 39.63 38.00 33.43
N LEU A 154 40.53 37.37 32.68
CA LEU A 154 41.97 37.62 32.79
C LEU A 154 42.28 39.07 32.44
N CYS A 155 41.78 39.58 31.31
CA CYS A 155 41.95 40.98 30.93
C CYS A 155 41.42 41.95 31.99
N GLU A 156 40.23 41.70 32.54
CA GLU A 156 39.64 42.53 33.61
C GLU A 156 40.49 42.53 34.88
N THR A 157 40.99 41.36 35.30
CA THR A 157 41.85 41.21 36.48
C THR A 157 43.16 41.97 36.30
N HIS A 158 43.86 41.72 35.19
CA HIS A 158 45.13 42.39 34.89
C HIS A 158 44.95 43.90 34.70
N ASN A 159 43.85 44.34 34.08
CA ASN A 159 43.55 45.76 33.95
C ASN A 159 43.35 46.42 35.33
N GLY A 160 42.62 45.76 36.24
CA GLY A 160 42.45 46.22 37.62
C GLY A 160 43.77 46.35 38.37
N GLU A 161 44.66 45.35 38.25
CA GLU A 161 45.98 45.39 38.87
C GLU A 161 46.88 46.48 38.29
N LEU A 162 46.90 46.64 36.96
CA LEU A 162 47.65 47.72 36.31
C LEU A 162 47.11 49.10 36.70
N TYR A 163 45.79 49.26 36.81
CA TYR A 163 45.19 50.49 37.31
C TYR A 163 45.62 50.79 38.75
N ARG A 164 45.60 49.78 39.63
CA ARG A 164 46.07 49.89 41.02
C ARG A 164 47.54 50.31 41.07
N ILE A 165 48.42 49.63 40.33
CA ILE A 165 49.85 49.96 40.23
C ILE A 165 50.04 51.40 39.72
N GLY A 166 49.30 51.80 38.68
CA GLY A 166 49.36 53.15 38.12
C GLY A 166 48.94 54.22 39.12
N ARG A 167 47.90 53.97 39.93
CA ARG A 167 47.48 54.84 41.03
C ARG A 167 48.53 54.95 42.12
N GLU A 168 49.09 53.82 42.56
CA GLU A 168 50.18 53.82 43.55
C GLU A 168 51.39 54.63 43.07
N LEU A 169 51.77 54.50 41.79
CA LEU A 169 52.89 55.25 41.20
C LEU A 169 52.59 56.76 41.13
N ALA A 170 51.36 57.15 40.78
CA ALA A 170 50.94 58.54 40.73
C ALA A 170 50.88 59.18 42.12
N ASP A 171 50.34 58.46 43.11
CA ASP A 171 50.28 58.89 44.51
C ASP A 171 51.70 59.03 45.08
N TRP A 172 52.58 58.06 44.80
CA TRP A 172 53.97 58.13 45.18
C TRP A 172 54.70 59.32 44.54
N TYR A 173 54.52 59.56 43.24
CA TYR A 173 55.15 60.70 42.54
C TYR A 173 54.67 62.05 43.11
N THR A 174 53.39 62.14 43.45
CA THR A 174 52.81 63.31 44.11
C THR A 174 53.41 63.51 45.51
N SER A 175 53.54 62.43 46.29
CA SER A 175 54.17 62.48 47.61
C SER A 175 55.68 62.82 47.54
N LYS A 176 56.37 62.40 46.47
CA LYS A 176 57.75 62.81 46.16
C LYS A 176 57.83 64.32 45.94
N GLY A 177 56.83 64.95 45.31
CA GLY A 177 56.77 66.42 45.19
C GLY A 177 56.86 67.13 46.55
N ALA A 178 56.24 66.56 47.59
CA ALA A 178 56.35 67.05 48.96
C ALA A 178 57.69 66.67 49.65
N MET A 179 58.25 65.50 49.32
CA MET A 179 59.56 65.04 49.83
C MET A 179 60.77 65.63 49.09
N ASN A 180 60.57 66.23 47.91
CA ASN A 180 61.62 66.87 47.13
C ASN A 180 62.20 68.09 47.85
N ALA A 181 61.41 68.74 48.72
CA ALA A 181 61.90 69.79 49.63
C ALA A 181 62.97 69.28 50.61
N ILE A 182 63.06 67.96 50.84
CA ILE A 182 64.08 67.32 51.68
C ILE A 182 65.23 66.74 50.83
N LEU A 183 64.96 66.34 49.57
CA LEU A 183 65.95 65.74 48.64
C LEU A 183 66.99 66.72 48.08
N GLU A 184 66.72 68.03 48.05
CA GLU A 184 67.73 69.04 47.65
C GLU A 184 68.88 69.19 48.66
N ALA A 185 68.80 68.57 49.85
CA ALA A 185 69.73 68.81 50.95
C ALA A 185 70.88 67.78 51.11
N GLU A 186 70.91 66.66 50.39
CA GLU A 186 71.83 65.54 50.68
C GLU A 186 72.76 65.16 49.49
N PRO A 187 73.91 65.83 49.33
CA PRO A 187 74.86 65.54 48.25
C PRO A 187 75.82 64.35 48.49
N PHE A 188 75.86 63.72 49.68
CA PHE A 188 76.98 62.83 50.04
C PHE A 188 76.68 61.34 50.24
N THR A 189 75.44 60.89 50.49
CA THR A 189 75.20 59.50 50.92
C THR A 189 74.71 58.56 49.83
N ALA A 190 74.18 59.04 48.70
CA ALA A 190 73.62 58.24 47.58
C ALA A 190 72.57 57.15 47.94
N VAL A 191 72.28 56.92 49.23
CA VAL A 191 71.34 55.90 49.74
C VAL A 191 69.95 56.10 49.15
N LYS A 192 69.49 57.36 49.09
CA LYS A 192 68.18 57.69 48.49
C LYS A 192 68.09 57.39 47.00
N ARG A 193 69.20 57.43 46.25
CA ARG A 193 69.22 57.05 44.83
C ARG A 193 68.98 55.55 44.67
N VAL A 194 69.66 54.74 45.47
CA VAL A 194 69.52 53.27 45.43
C VAL A 194 68.11 52.85 45.87
N GLU A 195 67.54 53.48 46.92
CA GLU A 195 66.14 53.24 47.32
C GLU A 195 65.14 53.52 46.18
N MET A 196 65.39 54.57 45.41
CA MET A 196 64.56 54.95 44.26
C MET A 196 64.70 53.98 43.09
N GLU A 197 65.92 53.52 42.80
CA GLU A 197 66.20 52.52 41.77
C GLU A 197 65.53 51.18 42.11
N ASN A 198 65.66 50.71 43.35
CA ASN A 198 65.00 49.49 43.83
C ASN A 198 63.46 49.59 43.76
N LEU A 199 62.90 50.76 44.04
CA LEU A 199 61.46 50.99 43.95
C LEU A 199 60.98 50.97 42.48
N LEU A 200 61.72 51.62 41.59
CA LEU A 200 61.42 51.59 40.15
C LEU A 200 61.53 50.18 39.58
N GLU A 201 62.53 49.41 40.00
CA GLU A 201 62.68 48.00 39.63
C GLU A 201 61.51 47.17 40.16
N THR A 202 61.11 47.35 41.42
CA THR A 202 59.93 46.68 42.00
C THR A 202 58.65 46.96 41.20
N TYR A 203 58.44 48.21 40.76
CA TYR A 203 57.27 48.55 39.94
C TYR A 203 57.37 48.04 38.50
N ARG A 204 58.57 47.99 37.92
CA ARG A 204 58.80 47.34 36.62
C ARG A 204 58.45 45.86 36.69
N ASP A 205 58.91 45.15 37.71
CA ASP A 205 58.61 43.73 37.91
C ASP A 205 57.11 43.49 38.12
N LYS A 206 56.43 44.36 38.88
CA LYS A 206 54.98 44.30 39.05
C LYS A 206 54.23 44.49 37.74
N ILE A 207 54.62 45.46 36.91
CA ILE A 207 53.97 45.72 35.61
C ILE A 207 54.24 44.58 34.63
N GLU A 208 55.48 44.10 34.56
CA GLU A 208 55.85 42.98 33.69
C GLU A 208 55.10 41.69 34.10
N GLY A 209 54.94 41.46 35.41
CA GLY A 209 54.14 40.34 35.92
C GLY A 209 52.64 40.42 35.58
N GLN A 210 52.11 41.60 35.25
CA GLN A 210 50.73 41.79 34.79
C GLN A 210 50.60 41.80 33.25
N ARG A 211 51.69 41.61 32.50
CA ARG A 211 51.64 41.59 31.05
C ARG A 211 51.04 40.28 30.56
N LEU A 212 49.95 40.38 29.80
CA LEU A 212 49.37 39.23 29.11
C LEU A 212 50.18 38.92 27.85
N GLU A 213 50.80 37.75 27.78
CA GLU A 213 51.38 37.26 26.55
C GLU A 213 50.28 36.77 25.60
N ARG A 214 50.38 37.15 24.33
CA ARG A 214 49.45 36.65 23.30
C ARG A 214 49.71 35.15 23.14
N SER A 215 48.82 34.31 23.65
CA SER A 215 48.80 32.89 23.29
C SER A 215 48.50 32.78 21.80
N VAL A 216 49.51 32.51 20.98
CA VAL A 216 49.35 32.19 19.57
C VAL A 216 48.76 30.78 19.51
N ASN A 217 47.45 30.69 19.30
CA ASN A 217 46.76 29.48 18.86
C ASN A 217 46.08 29.77 17.53
#